data_AF-A0A517Z9Q4-F1
#
_entry.id   AF-A0A517Z9Q4-F1
#
_cell.length_a   1.000
_cell.length_b   1.000
_cell.length_c   1.000
_cell.angle_alpha   90.00
_cell.angle_beta   90.00
_cell.angle_gamma   90.00
#
_symmetry.space_group_name_H-M   'P 1'
#
loop_
_entity.id
_entity.type
_entity.pdbx_description
1 polymer ?
#
loop_
_entity_poly.entity_id
_entity_poly.type
_entity_poly.pdbx_seq_one_letter_code
_entity_poly.pdbx_strand_id
1 'polypeptide(L)'
;MNAASGLNRQSLRAAVMTPSGRGAVATILVEGDPSPLDGVSPPVFLAANGKPINSQPIGRICYGQWGVEPGESVVVCRKAPDQLEVHCHGGRAAIDRILTDLAALGWQTHTGHAPSTLSTLDRECAEALMRATTRRTAAVLLEQQSGLLRSTVEELLQHSGDEATLQLEELLRWGRFGLHLTQPWRVALIGRPNVGKSSLINALLGYTRSIVYDQPGTTRDIVTGETAFDGWPVELCDTAGLRAAEESLEAQGISKAREILETADLRLILLDRSEPIPPEDVELIATWPESLVVINKVDLPPAWTELEHPSVTVSATTGEGIDDLARQMMQRLIPEVPSEGTAIPVAARQISRLQEAARAFSENDREAFEVAILRCLEEPQAD
;
A
#
# COMPACT_ATOMS: atom_id res chain seq x y z
N MET A 1 -53.13 -9.49 5.89
CA MET A 1 -52.17 -9.16 4.82
C MET A 1 -51.99 -7.66 4.77
N ASN A 2 -50.95 -7.17 5.44
CA ASN A 2 -50.20 -5.93 5.19
C ASN A 2 -49.47 -5.58 6.49
N ALA A 3 -48.15 -5.76 6.47
CA ALA A 3 -47.24 -5.18 7.45
C ALA A 3 -46.01 -4.68 6.69
N ALA A 4 -45.94 -3.35 6.63
CA ALA A 4 -44.75 -2.51 6.66
C ALA A 4 -43.62 -2.78 5.65
N SER A 5 -43.68 -1.98 4.59
CA SER A 5 -42.57 -1.21 4.03
C SER A 5 -41.42 -0.93 5.02
N GLY A 6 -40.32 -1.66 4.87
CA GLY A 6 -38.98 -1.30 5.35
C GLY A 6 -38.06 -1.09 4.15
N LEU A 7 -38.45 -0.19 3.23
CA LEU A 7 -37.56 0.25 2.14
C LEU A 7 -36.49 1.16 2.75
N ASN A 8 -35.28 0.62 2.77
CA ASN A 8 -34.01 1.22 3.14
C ASN A 8 -33.97 2.71 2.69
N ARG A 9 -33.85 3.65 3.64
CA ARG A 9 -33.50 5.04 3.29
C ARG A 9 -32.08 5.00 2.72
N GLN A 10 -31.92 4.98 1.41
CA GLN A 10 -30.62 5.15 0.77
C GLN A 10 -30.01 6.46 1.29
N SER A 11 -28.89 6.36 2.03
CA SER A 11 -28.18 7.52 2.55
C SER A 11 -27.60 8.31 1.38
N LEU A 12 -28.03 9.57 1.20
CA LEU A 12 -27.46 10.50 0.24
C LEU A 12 -25.98 10.74 0.59
N ARG A 13 -25.05 10.33 -0.29
CA ARG A 13 -23.59 10.39 -0.05
C ARG A 13 -22.82 10.93 -1.24
N ALA A 14 -21.80 11.74 -1.01
CA ALA A 14 -20.93 12.23 -2.07
C ALA A 14 -19.47 12.25 -1.63
N ALA A 15 -18.57 11.81 -2.51
CA ALA A 15 -17.17 11.64 -2.16
C ALA A 15 -16.22 11.93 -3.33
N VAL A 16 -15.07 12.53 -3.03
CA VAL A 16 -14.02 12.81 -4.02
C VAL A 16 -13.22 11.55 -4.29
N MET A 17 -13.31 11.02 -5.51
CA MET A 17 -12.66 9.77 -5.93
C MET A 17 -11.21 9.97 -6.40
N THR A 18 -10.85 11.19 -6.81
CA THR A 18 -9.48 11.52 -7.21
C THR A 18 -8.62 11.92 -6.02
N PRO A 19 -7.30 11.60 -6.02
CA PRO A 19 -6.39 12.03 -4.96
C PRO A 19 -6.40 13.54 -4.73
N SER A 20 -6.07 13.97 -3.52
CA SER A 20 -5.90 15.38 -3.20
C SER A 20 -4.65 15.95 -3.90
N GLY A 21 -4.74 17.18 -4.41
CA GLY A 21 -3.64 17.83 -5.11
C GLY A 21 -4.11 18.78 -6.20
N ARG A 22 -3.18 19.37 -6.95
CA ARG A 22 -3.51 20.11 -8.18
C ARG A 22 -3.58 19.12 -9.34
N GLY A 23 -4.78 18.72 -9.71
CA GLY A 23 -5.06 17.94 -10.92
C GLY A 23 -5.71 18.79 -12.00
N ALA A 24 -5.68 18.33 -13.25
CA ALA A 24 -6.49 18.94 -14.31
C ALA A 24 -8.00 18.70 -14.06
N VAL A 25 -8.35 17.51 -13.57
CA VAL A 25 -9.73 17.07 -13.33
C VAL A 25 -9.83 16.41 -11.96
N ALA A 26 -10.94 16.64 -11.28
CA ALA A 26 -11.36 15.87 -10.11
C ALA A 26 -12.69 15.16 -10.39
N THR A 27 -12.87 13.97 -9.82
CA THR A 27 -14.11 13.19 -9.95
C THR A 27 -14.76 13.06 -8.58
N ILE A 28 -16.05 13.37 -8.51
CA ILE A 28 -16.90 13.24 -7.33
C ILE A 28 -17.96 12.19 -7.64
N LEU A 29 -17.99 11.11 -6.87
CA LEU A 29 -19.08 10.14 -6.90
C LEU A 29 -20.20 10.65 -6.02
N VAL A 30 -21.43 10.64 -6.52
CA VAL A 30 -22.63 11.04 -5.79
C VAL A 30 -23.63 9.89 -5.87
N GLU A 31 -24.07 9.44 -4.70
CA GLU A 31 -24.96 8.30 -4.50
C GLU A 31 -26.26 8.76 -3.83
N GLY A 32 -27.38 8.18 -4.25
CA GLY A 32 -28.74 8.54 -3.85
C GLY A 32 -29.55 9.21 -4.97
N ASP A 33 -30.84 9.43 -4.71
CA ASP A 33 -31.77 10.05 -5.66
C ASP A 33 -31.27 11.44 -6.11
N PRO A 34 -31.01 11.67 -7.40
CA PRO A 34 -30.51 12.95 -7.89
C PRO A 34 -31.59 14.03 -8.01
N SER A 35 -32.87 13.70 -7.79
CA SER A 35 -34.00 14.64 -7.96
C SER A 35 -33.86 15.97 -7.20
N PRO A 36 -33.29 16.03 -5.98
CA PRO A 36 -33.03 17.30 -5.29
C PRO A 36 -32.13 18.28 -6.05
N LEU A 37 -31.25 17.81 -6.95
CA LEU A 37 -30.41 18.67 -7.79
C LEU A 37 -31.23 19.48 -8.80
N ASP A 38 -32.34 18.90 -9.28
CA ASP A 38 -33.30 19.52 -10.20
C ASP A 38 -34.37 20.34 -9.44
N GLY A 39 -34.55 20.10 -8.14
CA GLY A 39 -35.65 20.63 -7.33
C GLY A 39 -35.48 22.06 -6.82
N VAL A 40 -34.29 22.65 -6.98
CA VAL A 40 -34.00 24.04 -6.60
C VAL A 40 -34.08 24.99 -7.80
N SER A 41 -34.31 26.28 -7.53
CA SER A 41 -34.40 27.31 -8.57
C SER A 41 -33.36 28.41 -8.34
N PRO A 42 -32.36 28.59 -9.23
CA PRO A 42 -32.06 27.72 -10.37
C PRO A 42 -31.54 26.33 -9.95
N PRO A 43 -31.64 25.30 -10.82
CA PRO A 43 -31.06 23.97 -10.57
C PRO A 43 -29.57 24.06 -10.24
N VAL A 44 -29.08 23.16 -9.38
CA VAL A 44 -27.65 23.11 -9.04
C VAL A 44 -26.81 22.73 -10.25
N PHE A 45 -27.32 21.86 -11.13
CA PHE A 45 -26.68 21.51 -12.38
C PHE A 45 -27.55 21.91 -13.58
N LEU A 46 -26.99 22.72 -14.46
CA LEU A 46 -27.59 23.15 -15.71
C LEU A 46 -26.93 22.44 -16.88
N ALA A 47 -27.58 21.38 -17.37
CA ALA A 47 -27.12 20.66 -18.55
C ALA A 47 -27.15 21.57 -19.79
N ALA A 48 -26.14 21.47 -20.65
CA ALA A 48 -26.07 22.25 -21.89
C ALA A 48 -27.21 21.91 -22.87
N ASN A 49 -27.80 20.71 -22.77
CA ASN A 49 -28.97 20.30 -23.53
C ASN A 49 -30.32 20.76 -22.92
N GLY A 50 -30.28 21.50 -21.80
CA GLY A 50 -31.44 22.06 -21.11
C GLY A 50 -32.31 21.04 -20.37
N LYS A 51 -31.93 19.76 -20.34
CA LYS A 51 -32.71 18.70 -19.70
C LYS A 51 -32.28 18.50 -18.23
N PRO A 52 -33.22 18.22 -17.30
CA PRO A 52 -32.91 17.95 -15.89
C PRO A 52 -32.04 16.69 -15.74
N ILE A 53 -31.25 16.62 -14.66
CA ILE A 53 -30.31 15.51 -14.46
C ILE A 53 -31.03 14.16 -14.44
N ASN A 54 -32.21 14.09 -13.83
CA ASN A 54 -32.96 12.83 -13.74
C ASN A 54 -33.51 12.33 -15.09
N SER A 55 -33.53 13.18 -16.11
CA SER A 55 -33.92 12.80 -17.48
C SER A 55 -32.74 12.45 -18.39
N GLN A 56 -31.51 12.64 -17.93
CA GLN A 56 -30.31 12.29 -18.70
C GLN A 56 -30.18 10.76 -18.79
N PRO A 57 -29.77 10.20 -19.94
CA PRO A 57 -29.58 8.75 -20.07
C PRO A 57 -28.45 8.23 -19.18
N ILE A 58 -28.64 7.03 -18.62
CA ILE A 58 -27.56 6.31 -17.91
C ILE A 58 -26.47 5.89 -18.90
N GLY A 59 -25.21 5.98 -18.50
CA GLY A 59 -24.02 5.66 -19.29
C GLY A 59 -23.67 6.70 -20.36
N ARG A 60 -24.32 7.87 -20.35
CA ARG A 60 -24.02 8.98 -21.27
C ARG A 60 -23.43 10.17 -20.56
N ILE A 61 -22.45 10.75 -21.23
CA ILE A 61 -21.75 11.98 -20.81
C ILE A 61 -22.67 13.17 -21.05
N CYS A 62 -22.86 13.99 -20.01
CA CYS A 62 -23.64 15.23 -20.07
C CYS A 62 -22.78 16.41 -19.63
N TYR A 63 -22.47 17.33 -20.55
CA TYR A 63 -21.79 18.58 -20.22
C TYR A 63 -22.77 19.62 -19.68
N GLY A 64 -22.33 20.46 -18.74
CA GLY A 64 -23.13 21.56 -18.21
C GLY A 64 -22.36 22.48 -17.27
N GLN A 65 -23.11 23.37 -16.62
CA GLN A 65 -22.60 24.26 -15.58
C GLN A 65 -23.15 23.83 -14.22
N TRP A 66 -22.28 23.72 -13.23
CA TRP A 66 -22.66 23.52 -11.83
C TRP A 66 -22.69 24.87 -11.13
N GLY A 67 -23.69 25.14 -10.29
CA GLY A 67 -23.87 26.37 -9.53
C GLY A 67 -24.17 27.61 -10.39
N VAL A 68 -24.35 28.75 -9.74
CA VAL A 68 -24.64 30.06 -10.36
C VAL A 68 -23.39 30.94 -10.31
N GLU A 69 -23.26 31.88 -11.25
CA GLU A 69 -22.04 32.64 -11.56
C GLU A 69 -21.18 33.09 -10.35
N PRO A 70 -19.86 32.78 -10.34
CA PRO A 70 -19.16 31.97 -11.34
C PRO A 70 -19.54 30.47 -11.22
N GLY A 71 -20.05 29.94 -12.33
CA GLY A 71 -20.35 28.52 -12.50
C GLY A 71 -19.08 27.70 -12.70
N GLU A 72 -19.15 26.40 -12.44
CA GLU A 72 -18.09 25.46 -12.80
C GLU A 72 -18.54 24.68 -14.03
N SER A 73 -17.67 24.62 -15.03
CA SER A 73 -17.91 23.73 -16.16
C SER A 73 -17.65 22.29 -15.73
N VAL A 74 -18.68 21.47 -15.77
CA VAL A 74 -18.60 20.06 -15.34
C VAL A 74 -19.09 19.12 -16.44
N VAL A 75 -18.64 17.89 -16.33
CA VAL A 75 -19.21 16.74 -17.02
C VAL A 75 -19.86 15.84 -16.00
N VAL A 76 -21.13 15.51 -16.20
CA VAL A 76 -21.88 14.57 -15.34
C VAL A 76 -22.21 13.31 -16.13
N CYS A 77 -21.98 12.15 -15.52
CA CYS A 77 -22.36 10.86 -16.07
C CYS A 77 -23.24 10.11 -15.07
N ARG A 78 -24.47 9.75 -15.46
CA ARG A 78 -25.29 8.85 -14.64
C ARG A 78 -24.79 7.42 -14.81
N LYS A 79 -24.44 6.76 -13.73
CA LYS A 79 -23.94 5.37 -13.70
C LYS A 79 -25.05 4.37 -13.40
N ALA A 80 -26.00 4.79 -12.57
CA ALA A 80 -27.22 4.07 -12.22
C ALA A 80 -28.36 5.08 -11.99
N PRO A 81 -29.61 4.64 -11.72
CA PRO A 81 -30.71 5.56 -11.39
C PRO A 81 -30.38 6.51 -10.21
N ASP A 82 -29.65 6.00 -9.23
CA ASP A 82 -29.26 6.58 -7.94
C ASP A 82 -27.73 6.79 -7.81
N GLN A 83 -27.00 6.84 -8.93
CA GLN A 83 -25.56 7.05 -8.92
C GLN A 83 -25.11 7.92 -10.09
N LEU A 84 -24.29 8.93 -9.79
CA LEU A 84 -23.69 9.82 -10.80
C LEU A 84 -22.24 10.17 -10.48
N GLU A 85 -21.45 10.33 -11.53
CA GLU A 85 -20.08 10.84 -11.48
C GLU A 85 -20.10 12.30 -11.96
N VAL A 86 -19.58 13.22 -11.14
CA VAL A 86 -19.36 14.63 -11.50
C VAL A 86 -17.87 14.85 -11.70
N HIS A 87 -17.47 15.24 -12.90
CA HIS A 87 -16.10 15.59 -13.25
C HIS A 87 -15.98 17.11 -13.38
N CYS A 88 -15.12 17.71 -12.58
CA CYS A 88 -14.87 19.16 -12.51
C CYS A 88 -13.37 19.46 -12.65
N HIS A 89 -12.98 20.73 -12.69
CA HIS A 89 -11.57 21.11 -12.62
C HIS A 89 -10.96 20.60 -11.31
N GLY A 90 -9.74 20.08 -11.38
CA GLY A 90 -9.06 19.47 -10.22
C GLY A 90 -8.54 20.46 -9.17
N GLY A 91 -9.03 21.70 -9.16
CA GLY A 91 -8.72 22.71 -8.15
C GLY A 91 -9.65 22.61 -6.95
N ARG A 92 -9.14 22.90 -5.74
CA ARG A 92 -9.92 22.86 -4.49
C ARG A 92 -11.22 23.68 -4.56
N ALA A 93 -11.18 24.87 -5.18
CA ALA A 93 -12.35 25.73 -5.28
C ALA A 93 -13.53 25.08 -6.04
N ALA A 94 -13.25 24.31 -7.10
CA ALA A 94 -14.29 23.61 -7.85
C ALA A 94 -14.89 22.45 -7.05
N ILE A 95 -14.02 21.65 -6.41
CA ILE A 95 -14.40 20.52 -5.56
C ILE A 95 -15.23 21.00 -4.36
N ASP A 96 -14.71 21.96 -3.59
CA ASP A 96 -15.32 22.47 -2.36
C ASP A 96 -16.71 23.06 -2.65
N ARG A 97 -16.88 23.70 -3.80
CA ARG A 97 -18.17 24.25 -4.23
C ARG A 97 -19.20 23.15 -4.48
N ILE A 98 -18.84 22.13 -5.28
CA ILE A 98 -19.74 21.01 -5.58
C ILE A 98 -20.13 20.27 -4.31
N LEU A 99 -19.17 19.99 -3.42
CA LEU A 99 -19.45 19.34 -2.14
C LEU A 99 -20.32 20.23 -1.23
N THR A 100 -20.11 21.54 -1.21
CA THR A 100 -20.94 22.46 -0.41
C THR A 100 -22.38 22.47 -0.90
N ASP A 101 -22.61 22.52 -2.22
CA ASP A 101 -23.95 22.51 -2.80
C ASP A 101 -24.67 21.17 -2.54
N LEU A 102 -23.95 20.05 -2.66
CA LEU A 102 -24.47 18.72 -2.33
C LEU A 102 -24.82 18.60 -0.84
N ALA A 103 -23.96 19.10 0.05
CA ALA A 103 -24.21 19.11 1.48
C ALA A 103 -25.45 19.95 1.84
N ALA A 104 -25.64 21.10 1.17
CA ALA A 104 -26.82 21.95 1.35
C ALA A 104 -28.13 21.25 0.95
N LEU A 105 -28.07 20.28 0.02
CA LEU A 105 -29.20 19.46 -0.40
C LEU A 105 -29.36 18.15 0.39
N GLY A 106 -28.53 17.92 1.41
CA GLY A 106 -28.65 16.79 2.34
C GLY A 106 -27.74 15.60 2.07
N TRP A 107 -26.80 15.70 1.12
CA TRP A 107 -25.76 14.68 0.96
C TRP A 107 -24.72 14.78 2.07
N GLN A 108 -24.32 13.64 2.62
CA GLN A 108 -23.14 13.55 3.47
C GLN A 108 -21.90 13.57 2.57
N THR A 109 -21.06 14.59 2.72
CA THR A 109 -19.89 14.80 1.87
C THR A 109 -18.60 14.37 2.53
N HIS A 110 -17.76 13.68 1.76
CA HIS A 110 -16.48 13.16 2.22
C HIS A 110 -15.36 13.57 1.26
N THR A 111 -14.21 13.92 1.81
CA THR A 111 -12.98 14.05 1.05
C THR A 111 -12.18 12.74 1.19
N GLY A 112 -11.88 12.10 0.06
CA GLY A 112 -11.32 10.74 0.04
C GLY A 112 -12.35 9.68 -0.38
N HIS A 113 -12.00 8.41 -0.23
CA HIS A 113 -12.77 7.28 -0.76
C HIS A 113 -14.22 7.26 -0.28
N ALA A 114 -15.15 7.11 -1.23
CA ALA A 114 -16.56 6.86 -0.95
C ALA A 114 -16.71 5.55 -0.15
N PRO A 115 -17.73 5.43 0.73
CA PRO A 115 -18.11 4.14 1.30
C PRO A 115 -18.48 3.18 0.16
N SER A 116 -17.70 2.11 0.00
CA SER A 116 -17.94 1.11 -1.02
C SER A 116 -19.09 0.18 -0.61
N THR A 117 -19.89 -0.31 -1.57
CA THR A 117 -20.75 -1.50 -1.41
C THR A 117 -19.96 -2.80 -1.31
N LEU A 118 -18.64 -2.73 -1.47
CA LEU A 118 -17.70 -3.82 -1.25
C LEU A 118 -17.72 -4.22 0.21
N SER A 119 -17.58 -5.52 0.48
CA SER A 119 -17.33 -5.99 1.84
C SER A 119 -16.03 -5.39 2.38
N THR A 120 -15.79 -5.60 3.67
CA THR A 120 -14.56 -5.16 4.33
C THR A 120 -13.31 -5.74 3.65
N LEU A 121 -13.32 -7.04 3.30
CA LEU A 121 -12.18 -7.69 2.64
C LEU A 121 -11.89 -7.13 1.25
N ASP A 122 -12.92 -6.93 0.43
CA ASP A 122 -12.75 -6.40 -0.94
C ASP A 122 -12.28 -4.95 -0.92
N ARG A 123 -12.77 -4.17 0.06
CA ARG A 123 -12.32 -2.79 0.27
C ARG A 123 -10.83 -2.77 0.62
N GLU A 124 -10.36 -3.63 1.51
CA GLU A 124 -8.93 -3.74 1.83
C GLU A 124 -8.10 -4.14 0.60
N CYS A 125 -8.60 -5.03 -0.26
CA CYS A 125 -7.92 -5.38 -1.51
C CYS A 125 -7.85 -4.19 -2.48
N ALA A 126 -8.94 -3.43 -2.61
CA ALA A 126 -8.98 -2.23 -3.44
C ALA A 126 -8.03 -1.14 -2.91
N GLU A 127 -8.04 -0.90 -1.60
CA GLU A 127 -7.13 0.04 -0.93
C GLU A 127 -5.66 -0.38 -1.10
N ALA A 128 -5.37 -1.68 -0.99
CA ALA A 128 -4.04 -2.21 -1.22
C ALA A 128 -3.58 -2.00 -2.66
N LEU A 129 -4.43 -2.29 -3.65
CA LEU A 129 -4.13 -2.07 -5.06
C LEU A 129 -3.81 -0.61 -5.38
N MET A 130 -4.53 0.34 -4.76
CA MET A 130 -4.25 1.78 -4.94
C MET A 130 -2.89 2.21 -4.39
N ARG A 131 -2.33 1.45 -3.45
CA ARG A 131 -1.00 1.70 -2.85
C ARG A 131 0.12 0.94 -3.56
N ALA A 132 -0.19 0.11 -4.56
CA ALA A 132 0.82 -0.65 -5.28
C ALA A 132 1.80 0.28 -6.01
N THR A 133 3.08 0.20 -5.65
CA THR A 133 4.16 1.03 -6.22
C THR A 133 4.86 0.37 -7.40
N THR A 134 4.53 -0.89 -7.73
CA THR A 134 5.14 -1.64 -8.82
C THR A 134 4.08 -2.36 -9.64
N ARG A 135 4.38 -2.65 -10.92
CA ARG A 135 3.49 -3.45 -11.77
C ARG A 135 3.32 -4.88 -11.24
N ARG A 136 4.37 -5.45 -10.64
CA ARG A 136 4.37 -6.82 -10.14
C ARG A 136 3.47 -6.95 -8.91
N THR A 137 3.57 -6.03 -7.95
CA THR A 137 2.66 -6.01 -6.79
C THR A 137 1.23 -5.70 -7.20
N ALA A 138 1.02 -4.77 -8.15
CA ALA A 138 -0.31 -4.48 -8.68
C ALA A 138 -0.97 -5.70 -9.34
N ALA A 139 -0.21 -6.51 -10.08
CA ALA A 139 -0.72 -7.75 -10.70
C ALA A 139 -1.23 -8.74 -9.65
N VAL A 140 -0.44 -9.00 -8.60
CA VAL A 140 -0.85 -9.88 -7.49
C VAL A 140 -2.10 -9.35 -6.79
N LEU A 141 -2.14 -8.04 -6.50
CA LEU A 141 -3.27 -7.40 -5.83
C LEU A 141 -4.55 -7.39 -6.67
N LEU A 142 -4.43 -7.27 -8.01
CA LEU A 142 -5.55 -7.40 -8.94
C LEU A 142 -6.18 -8.79 -8.90
N GLU A 143 -5.36 -9.86 -8.83
CA GLU A 143 -5.88 -11.22 -8.65
C GLU A 143 -6.69 -11.33 -7.36
N GLN A 144 -6.19 -10.79 -6.24
CA GLN A 144 -6.92 -10.83 -4.97
C GLN A 144 -8.24 -10.02 -5.06
N GLN A 145 -8.19 -8.81 -5.63
CA GLN A 145 -9.35 -7.95 -5.82
C GLN A 145 -10.40 -8.55 -6.77
N SER A 146 -9.99 -9.41 -7.71
CA SER A 146 -10.90 -10.09 -8.63
C SER A 146 -11.83 -11.11 -7.96
N GLY A 147 -11.60 -11.39 -6.67
CA GLY A 147 -12.41 -12.30 -5.86
C GLY A 147 -11.68 -13.56 -5.39
N LEU A 148 -10.42 -13.77 -5.80
CA LEU A 148 -9.64 -14.95 -5.43
C LEU A 148 -9.50 -15.12 -3.91
N LEU A 149 -9.09 -14.05 -3.21
CA LEU A 149 -8.94 -14.10 -1.76
C LEU A 149 -10.29 -14.33 -1.08
N ARG A 150 -11.33 -13.62 -1.54
CA ARG A 150 -12.70 -13.77 -1.03
C ARG A 150 -13.17 -15.22 -1.14
N SER A 151 -13.14 -15.80 -2.33
CA SER A 151 -13.68 -17.14 -2.56
C SER A 151 -12.94 -18.17 -1.71
N THR A 152 -11.62 -18.04 -1.61
CA THR A 152 -10.78 -18.91 -0.78
C THR A 152 -11.16 -18.81 0.70
N VAL A 153 -11.41 -17.60 1.21
CA VAL A 153 -11.83 -17.39 2.60
C VAL A 153 -13.26 -17.89 2.83
N GLU A 154 -14.17 -17.74 1.87
CA GLU A 154 -15.55 -18.27 1.94
C GLU A 154 -15.57 -19.81 1.92
N GLU A 155 -14.69 -20.45 1.15
CA GLU A 155 -14.54 -21.91 1.08
C GLU A 155 -14.12 -22.53 2.42
N LEU A 156 -13.40 -21.80 3.28
CA LEU A 156 -13.04 -22.28 4.62
C LEU A 156 -14.26 -22.64 5.48
N LEU A 157 -15.41 -22.00 5.24
CA LEU A 157 -16.66 -22.35 5.93
C LEU A 157 -17.20 -23.72 5.52
N GLN A 158 -16.83 -24.20 4.33
CA GLN A 158 -17.29 -25.47 3.77
C GLN A 158 -16.36 -26.64 4.14
N HIS A 159 -15.10 -26.35 4.45
CA HIS A 159 -14.11 -27.36 4.82
C HIS A 159 -14.22 -27.80 6.29
N SER A 160 -13.73 -29.03 6.54
CA SER A 160 -13.67 -29.64 7.86
C SER A 160 -12.40 -30.49 8.02
N GLY A 161 -11.96 -30.70 9.26
CA GLY A 161 -10.73 -31.45 9.54
C GLY A 161 -9.48 -30.85 8.87
N ASP A 162 -8.62 -31.73 8.35
CA ASP A 162 -7.29 -31.38 7.85
C ASP A 162 -7.31 -30.41 6.66
N GLU A 163 -8.37 -30.41 5.84
CA GLU A 163 -8.49 -29.52 4.67
C GLU A 163 -8.54 -28.04 5.07
N ALA A 164 -9.35 -27.71 6.08
CA ALA A 164 -9.44 -26.34 6.59
C ALA A 164 -8.13 -25.89 7.26
N THR A 165 -7.45 -26.80 7.97
CA THR A 165 -6.14 -26.53 8.57
C THR A 165 -5.11 -26.20 7.51
N LEU A 166 -4.97 -27.02 6.48
CA LEU A 166 -3.99 -26.80 5.40
C LEU A 166 -4.25 -25.47 4.67
N GLN A 167 -5.50 -25.15 4.39
CA GLN A 167 -5.85 -23.90 3.69
C GLN A 167 -5.60 -22.66 4.58
N LEU A 168 -5.86 -22.73 5.89
CA LEU A 168 -5.51 -21.66 6.83
C LEU A 168 -3.99 -21.48 6.95
N GLU A 169 -3.25 -22.58 7.06
CA GLU A 169 -1.79 -22.56 7.11
C GLU A 169 -1.21 -21.94 5.83
N GLU A 170 -1.78 -22.26 4.66
CA GLU A 170 -1.36 -21.67 3.39
C GLU A 170 -1.64 -20.16 3.32
N LEU A 171 -2.84 -19.70 3.69
CA LEU A 171 -3.15 -18.28 3.74
C LEU A 171 -2.23 -17.52 4.71
N LEU A 172 -2.00 -18.08 5.89
CA LEU A 172 -1.15 -17.47 6.92
C LEU A 172 0.34 -17.48 6.54
N ARG A 173 0.81 -18.51 5.83
CA ARG A 173 2.16 -18.58 5.25
C ARG A 173 2.44 -17.36 4.37
N TRP A 174 1.46 -16.95 3.57
CA TRP A 174 1.60 -15.80 2.67
C TRP A 174 1.26 -14.44 3.30
N GLY A 175 0.76 -14.40 4.54
CA GLY A 175 0.33 -13.16 5.19
C GLY A 175 1.45 -12.10 5.25
N ARG A 176 2.67 -12.48 5.65
CA ARG A 176 3.80 -11.53 5.68
C ARG A 176 4.12 -10.98 4.30
N PHE A 177 4.19 -11.85 3.29
CA PHE A 177 4.43 -11.45 1.90
C PHE A 177 3.36 -10.48 1.40
N GLY A 178 2.08 -10.75 1.71
CA GLY A 178 0.95 -9.91 1.32
C GLY A 178 1.01 -8.49 1.90
N LEU A 179 1.48 -8.33 3.14
CA LEU A 179 1.75 -7.00 3.71
C LEU A 179 2.79 -6.24 2.87
N HIS A 180 3.82 -6.94 2.38
CA HIS A 180 4.88 -6.33 1.59
C HIS A 180 4.51 -6.01 0.14
N LEU A 181 3.29 -6.34 -0.31
CA LEU A 181 2.79 -5.87 -1.60
C LEU A 181 2.52 -4.35 -1.61
N THR A 182 2.28 -3.78 -0.43
CA THR A 182 1.98 -2.34 -0.23
C THR A 182 2.95 -1.65 0.72
N GLN A 183 3.74 -2.42 1.47
CA GLN A 183 4.79 -1.93 2.35
C GLN A 183 6.13 -2.41 1.81
N PRO A 184 7.10 -1.53 1.50
CA PRO A 184 8.37 -1.99 0.97
C PRO A 184 9.09 -2.90 1.97
N TRP A 185 9.81 -3.90 1.47
CA TRP A 185 10.72 -4.70 2.29
C TRP A 185 11.83 -3.80 2.81
N ARG A 186 12.03 -3.76 4.12
CA ARG A 186 12.97 -2.85 4.76
C ARG A 186 14.35 -3.47 4.88
N VAL A 187 15.34 -2.81 4.29
CA VAL A 187 16.74 -3.20 4.34
C VAL A 187 17.54 -2.15 5.09
N ALA A 188 18.00 -2.48 6.29
CA ALA A 188 18.79 -1.57 7.10
C ALA A 188 20.29 -1.79 6.91
N LEU A 189 21.03 -0.72 6.61
CA LEU A 189 22.49 -0.75 6.51
C LEU A 189 23.13 -0.35 7.83
N ILE A 190 24.06 -1.16 8.30
CA ILE A 190 24.79 -0.99 9.57
C ILE A 190 26.29 -1.10 9.32
N GLY A 191 27.07 -0.40 10.12
CA GLY A 191 28.54 -0.41 10.05
C GLY A 191 29.11 0.91 10.54
N ARG A 192 30.41 0.95 10.80
CA ARG A 192 31.12 2.15 11.27
C ARG A 192 30.94 3.36 10.35
N PRO A 193 31.21 4.58 10.83
CA PRO A 193 31.35 5.75 9.96
C PRO A 193 32.32 5.47 8.80
N ASN A 194 32.04 6.03 7.62
CA ASN A 194 32.92 6.00 6.42
C ASN A 194 33.19 4.62 5.76
N VAL A 195 32.55 3.53 6.20
CA VAL A 195 32.61 2.21 5.48
C VAL A 195 31.90 2.21 4.12
N GLY A 196 31.19 3.30 3.79
CA GLY A 196 30.56 3.51 2.48
C GLY A 196 29.06 3.15 2.39
N LYS A 197 28.33 3.17 3.51
CA LYS A 197 26.86 2.93 3.56
C LYS A 197 26.08 3.80 2.57
N SER A 198 26.22 5.12 2.64
CA SER A 198 25.48 6.03 1.77
C SER A 198 25.89 5.90 0.30
N SER A 199 27.17 5.61 0.03
CA SER A 199 27.64 5.28 -1.33
C SER A 199 26.98 4.02 -1.86
N LEU A 200 26.86 2.98 -1.02
CA LEU A 200 26.21 1.72 -1.42
C LEU A 200 24.72 1.91 -1.69
N ILE A 201 24.01 2.70 -0.87
CA ILE A 201 22.61 3.04 -1.12
C ILE A 201 22.47 3.73 -2.48
N ASN A 202 23.31 4.74 -2.75
CA ASN A 202 23.29 5.43 -4.04
C ASN A 202 23.58 4.49 -5.21
N ALA A 203 24.53 3.56 -5.05
CA ALA A 203 24.84 2.56 -6.06
C ALA A 203 23.66 1.61 -6.31
N LEU A 204 23.01 1.12 -5.26
CA LEU A 204 21.82 0.26 -5.35
C LEU A 204 20.62 1.00 -5.99
N LEU A 205 20.36 2.24 -5.60
CA LEU A 205 19.32 3.07 -6.20
C LEU A 205 19.61 3.38 -7.69
N GLY A 206 20.86 3.65 -8.03
CA GLY A 206 21.31 3.93 -9.40
C GLY A 206 21.30 2.68 -10.30
N TYR A 207 21.66 1.53 -9.76
CA TYR A 207 21.62 0.23 -10.45
C TYR A 207 20.19 -0.10 -10.89
N THR A 208 19.20 0.09 -10.02
CA THR A 208 17.78 -0.14 -10.37
C THR A 208 17.28 0.82 -11.46
N ARG A 209 17.69 2.09 -11.44
CA ARG A 209 17.34 3.06 -12.51
C ARG A 209 17.87 2.66 -13.88
N SER A 210 18.91 1.84 -13.94
CA SER A 210 19.42 1.26 -15.19
C SER A 210 18.56 0.10 -15.72
N ILE A 211 17.63 -0.45 -14.92
CA ILE A 211 16.85 -1.66 -15.22
C ILE A 211 15.34 -1.38 -15.28
N VAL A 212 14.85 -0.27 -14.72
CA VAL A 212 13.40 0.08 -14.70
C VAL A 212 13.18 1.55 -15.08
N TYR A 213 12.06 1.80 -15.78
CA TYR A 213 11.59 3.11 -16.21
C TYR A 213 11.31 4.08 -15.05
N ASP A 214 11.69 5.34 -15.23
CA ASP A 214 11.50 6.44 -14.27
C ASP A 214 10.02 6.66 -13.89
N GLN A 215 9.75 6.68 -12.59
CA GLN A 215 8.57 7.33 -12.02
C GLN A 215 9.03 8.51 -11.15
N PRO A 216 8.60 9.76 -11.43
CA PRO A 216 9.06 10.92 -10.68
C PRO A 216 8.33 11.00 -9.33
N GLY A 217 9.08 11.05 -8.24
CA GLY A 217 8.56 11.37 -6.91
C GLY A 217 9.16 10.54 -5.79
N THR A 218 10.43 10.75 -5.47
CA THR A 218 10.99 10.32 -4.19
C THR A 218 11.38 11.56 -3.40
N THR A 219 10.78 11.71 -2.21
CA THR A 219 11.07 12.77 -1.25
C THR A 219 12.56 12.81 -0.95
N ARG A 220 13.15 14.00 -1.10
CA ARG A 220 14.55 14.29 -0.79
C ARG A 220 14.74 14.37 0.72
N ASP A 221 14.79 13.23 1.38
CA ASP A 221 15.38 13.09 2.72
C ASP A 221 16.48 12.03 2.59
N ILE A 222 17.75 12.43 2.75
CA ILE A 222 18.97 11.65 2.42
C ILE A 222 19.19 10.46 3.39
N VAL A 223 18.15 9.97 4.06
CA VAL A 223 18.24 8.97 5.12
C VAL A 223 17.60 7.64 4.75
N THR A 224 16.61 7.64 3.85
CA THR A 224 16.01 6.43 3.28
C THR A 224 15.87 6.55 1.76
N GLY A 225 15.86 5.42 1.07
CA GLY A 225 15.69 5.35 -0.37
C GLY A 225 14.75 4.22 -0.77
N GLU A 226 13.60 4.56 -1.33
CA GLU A 226 12.67 3.58 -1.90
C GLU A 226 13.06 3.23 -3.34
N THR A 227 13.00 1.95 -3.66
CA THR A 227 13.28 1.39 -4.98
C THR A 227 12.54 0.07 -5.18
N ALA A 228 12.76 -0.60 -6.31
CA ALA A 228 12.21 -1.94 -6.53
C ALA A 228 13.24 -2.88 -7.15
N PHE A 229 13.45 -4.04 -6.54
CA PHE A 229 14.31 -5.10 -7.08
C PHE A 229 13.46 -6.24 -7.60
N ASP A 230 13.67 -6.65 -8.84
CA ASP A 230 12.84 -7.64 -9.55
C ASP A 230 11.33 -7.31 -9.49
N GLY A 231 11.00 -6.01 -9.45
CA GLY A 231 9.63 -5.52 -9.33
C GLY A 231 9.03 -5.63 -7.93
N TRP A 232 9.79 -5.99 -6.90
CA TRP A 232 9.35 -5.96 -5.51
C TRP A 232 9.79 -4.67 -4.82
N PRO A 233 8.90 -3.98 -4.08
CA PRO A 233 9.23 -2.71 -3.43
C PRO A 233 10.20 -2.94 -2.27
N VAL A 234 11.26 -2.14 -2.20
CA VAL A 234 12.30 -2.20 -1.19
C VAL A 234 12.63 -0.81 -0.69
N GLU A 235 12.79 -0.65 0.62
CA GLU A 235 13.22 0.57 1.29
C GLU A 235 14.62 0.33 1.87
N LEU A 236 15.59 1.12 1.43
CA LEU A 236 16.96 1.10 1.94
C LEU A 236 17.11 2.17 3.02
N CYS A 237 17.56 1.79 4.22
CA CYS A 237 17.68 2.70 5.37
C CYS A 237 19.15 2.87 5.81
N ASP A 238 19.65 4.11 5.86
CA ASP A 238 20.99 4.43 6.42
C ASP A 238 20.89 4.70 7.93
N THR A 239 21.35 3.76 8.75
CA THR A 239 21.32 3.94 10.21
C THR A 239 22.30 4.98 10.75
N ALA A 240 23.37 5.32 10.01
CA ALA A 240 24.26 6.41 10.41
C ALA A 240 23.74 7.78 9.95
N GLY A 241 23.05 7.84 8.81
CA GLY A 241 22.36 9.05 8.35
C GLY A 241 21.29 9.52 9.33
N LEU A 242 20.57 8.56 9.95
CA LEU A 242 19.60 8.84 11.03
C LEU A 242 20.28 9.47 12.25
N ARG A 243 21.39 8.90 12.72
CA ARG A 243 22.14 9.43 13.87
C ARG A 243 22.60 10.87 13.62
N ALA A 244 23.19 11.17 12.47
CA ALA A 244 23.71 12.50 12.16
C ALA A 244 22.60 13.57 11.98
N ALA A 245 21.44 13.20 11.40
CA ALA A 245 20.30 14.11 11.27
C ALA A 245 19.66 14.45 12.63
N GLU A 246 19.60 13.46 13.53
CA GLU A 246 18.96 13.56 14.84
C GLU A 246 19.94 13.93 15.97
N GLU A 247 21.26 13.96 15.75
CA GLU A 247 22.28 14.49 16.69
C GLU A 247 22.08 15.99 17.00
N SER A 248 21.30 16.72 16.20
CA SER A 248 20.80 18.06 16.56
C SER A 248 19.69 18.06 17.63
N LEU A 249 19.14 16.89 17.96
CA LEU A 249 18.00 16.60 18.85
C LEU A 249 18.22 15.24 19.59
N GLU A 250 19.26 15.14 20.42
CA GLU A 250 19.70 13.86 21.02
C GLU A 250 18.65 13.15 21.93
N ALA A 251 18.80 11.82 22.05
CA ALA A 251 17.92 10.78 22.61
C ALA A 251 16.89 10.17 21.62
N GLN A 252 16.19 10.98 20.83
CA GLN A 252 15.20 10.45 19.88
C GLN A 252 15.84 9.65 18.74
N GLY A 253 17.01 10.07 18.24
CA GLY A 253 17.62 9.40 17.10
C GLY A 253 18.31 8.08 17.37
N ILE A 254 18.76 7.86 18.61
CA ILE A 254 19.25 6.54 19.03
C ILE A 254 18.09 5.54 19.08
N SER A 255 16.92 5.98 19.54
CA SER A 255 15.71 5.13 19.59
C SER A 255 15.24 4.73 18.20
N LYS A 256 15.22 5.67 17.25
CA LYS A 256 14.72 5.42 15.89
C LYS A 256 15.64 4.56 15.04
N ALA A 257 16.96 4.78 15.12
CA ALA A 257 17.93 3.90 14.47
C ALA A 257 17.79 2.47 15.00
N ARG A 258 17.62 2.30 16.32
CA ARG A 258 17.41 0.99 16.94
C ARG A 258 16.11 0.32 16.49
N GLU A 259 15.01 1.07 16.46
CA GLU A 259 13.72 0.57 15.97
C GLU A 259 13.81 0.07 14.53
N ILE A 260 14.51 0.80 13.65
CA ILE A 260 14.72 0.37 12.25
C ILE A 260 15.54 -0.92 12.18
N LEU A 261 16.57 -1.08 13.02
CA LEU A 261 17.35 -2.32 13.07
C LEU A 261 16.53 -3.52 13.56
N GLU A 262 15.66 -3.29 14.55
CA GLU A 262 14.81 -4.31 15.14
C GLU A 262 13.65 -4.70 14.21
N THR A 263 13.14 -3.76 13.42
CA THR A 263 11.99 -3.97 12.51
C THR A 263 12.36 -4.23 11.05
N ALA A 264 13.65 -4.15 10.68
CA ALA A 264 14.10 -4.43 9.32
C ALA A 264 13.88 -5.91 8.93
N ASP A 265 13.44 -6.12 7.69
CA ASP A 265 13.31 -7.46 7.09
C ASP A 265 14.67 -8.08 6.78
N LEU A 266 15.66 -7.24 6.44
CA LEU A 266 17.04 -7.63 6.23
C LEU A 266 18.00 -6.57 6.76
N ARG A 267 19.08 -7.03 7.39
CA ARG A 267 20.19 -6.18 7.84
C ARG A 267 21.42 -6.45 6.96
N LEU A 268 22.07 -5.38 6.53
CA LEU A 268 23.35 -5.41 5.83
C LEU A 268 24.44 -4.86 6.75
N ILE A 269 25.44 -5.68 7.09
CA ILE A 269 26.62 -5.21 7.83
C ILE A 269 27.71 -4.86 6.82
N LEU A 270 28.03 -3.58 6.69
CA LEU A 270 29.08 -3.12 5.78
C LEU A 270 30.42 -3.02 6.49
N LEU A 271 31.42 -3.66 5.88
CA LEU A 271 32.81 -3.63 6.28
C LEU A 271 33.66 -2.93 5.21
N ASP A 272 34.74 -2.27 5.64
CA ASP A 272 35.73 -1.70 4.74
C ASP A 272 36.89 -2.69 4.53
N ARG A 273 37.12 -3.13 3.29
CA ARG A 273 38.22 -4.04 2.96
C ARG A 273 39.60 -3.38 3.00
N SER A 274 39.65 -2.06 2.87
CA SER A 274 40.90 -1.29 2.79
C SER A 274 41.53 -0.99 4.16
N GLU A 275 40.81 -1.29 5.24
CA GLU A 275 41.26 -1.12 6.63
C GLU A 275 41.30 -2.46 7.37
N PRO A 276 42.21 -2.66 8.36
CA PRO A 276 42.14 -3.82 9.25
C PRO A 276 40.78 -3.87 9.95
N ILE A 277 40.24 -5.08 10.15
CA ILE A 277 38.94 -5.26 10.80
C ILE A 277 39.06 -4.84 12.28
N PRO A 278 38.37 -3.77 12.72
CA PRO A 278 38.38 -3.36 14.11
C PRO A 278 37.49 -4.26 14.97
N PRO A 279 37.72 -4.30 16.30
CA PRO A 279 36.90 -5.08 17.22
C PRO A 279 35.40 -4.78 17.14
N GLU A 280 35.02 -3.53 16.86
CA GLU A 280 33.62 -3.09 16.71
C GLU A 280 32.89 -3.80 15.56
N ASP A 281 33.59 -4.06 14.45
CA ASP A 281 32.99 -4.74 13.30
C ASP A 281 32.78 -6.24 13.60
N VAL A 282 33.70 -6.86 14.34
CA VAL A 282 33.57 -8.24 14.83
C VAL A 282 32.40 -8.36 15.81
N GLU A 283 32.30 -7.42 16.75
CA GLU A 283 31.19 -7.36 17.70
C GLU A 283 29.84 -7.14 17.00
N LEU A 284 29.81 -6.31 15.95
CA LEU A 284 28.60 -6.06 15.17
C LEU A 284 28.10 -7.32 14.45
N ILE A 285 29.00 -8.11 13.85
CA ILE A 285 28.67 -9.40 13.24
C ILE A 285 28.15 -10.37 14.30
N ALA A 286 28.84 -10.45 15.45
CA ALA A 286 28.43 -11.32 16.55
C ALA A 286 27.06 -10.94 17.14
N THR A 287 26.73 -9.64 17.15
CA THR A 287 25.44 -9.12 17.63
C THR A 287 24.30 -9.46 16.67
N TRP A 288 24.55 -9.50 15.36
CA TRP A 288 23.53 -9.73 14.33
C TRP A 288 23.93 -10.84 13.34
N PRO A 289 24.05 -12.10 13.79
CA PRO A 289 24.61 -13.19 12.98
C PRO A 289 23.78 -13.54 11.73
N GLU A 290 22.48 -13.23 11.73
CA GLU A 290 21.59 -13.45 10.58
C GLU A 290 21.72 -12.38 9.48
N SER A 291 22.56 -11.35 9.69
CA SER A 291 22.73 -10.26 8.73
C SER A 291 23.56 -10.69 7.53
N LEU A 292 23.31 -10.07 6.38
CA LEU A 292 24.18 -10.22 5.22
C LEU A 292 25.39 -9.31 5.37
N VAL A 293 26.59 -9.90 5.46
CA VAL A 293 27.84 -9.13 5.53
C VAL A 293 28.25 -8.70 4.14
N VAL A 294 28.55 -7.41 3.99
CA VAL A 294 28.93 -6.76 2.74
C VAL A 294 30.32 -6.16 2.89
N ILE A 295 31.28 -6.69 2.15
CA ILE A 295 32.67 -6.24 2.12
C ILE A 295 32.79 -5.18 1.02
N ASN A 296 32.87 -3.92 1.41
CA ASN A 296 32.90 -2.78 0.50
C ASN A 296 34.35 -2.34 0.18
N LYS A 297 34.48 -1.48 -0.84
CA LYS A 297 35.73 -0.89 -1.33
C LYS A 297 36.73 -1.90 -1.91
N VAL A 298 36.23 -2.93 -2.59
CA VAL A 298 37.10 -3.94 -3.24
C VAL A 298 37.93 -3.41 -4.42
N ASP A 299 37.65 -2.18 -4.86
CA ASP A 299 38.46 -1.40 -5.79
C ASP A 299 39.79 -0.91 -5.19
N LEU A 300 39.92 -0.94 -3.86
CA LEU A 300 41.13 -0.52 -3.15
C LEU A 300 42.02 -1.72 -2.75
N PRO A 301 43.33 -1.50 -2.49
CA PRO A 301 44.20 -2.54 -1.96
C PRO A 301 43.66 -3.12 -0.64
N PRO A 302 43.56 -4.46 -0.51
CA PRO A 302 42.97 -5.08 0.67
C PRO A 302 43.94 -5.05 1.87
N ALA A 303 43.43 -4.70 3.04
CA ALA A 303 44.15 -4.87 4.32
C ALA A 303 44.05 -6.31 4.86
N TRP A 304 43.10 -7.09 4.36
CA TRP A 304 42.83 -8.48 4.74
C TRP A 304 42.19 -9.23 3.56
N THR A 305 42.39 -10.54 3.51
CA THR A 305 42.00 -11.38 2.36
C THR A 305 40.77 -12.24 2.62
N GLU A 306 40.57 -12.66 3.85
CA GLU A 306 39.51 -13.60 4.22
C GLU A 306 38.75 -13.08 5.45
N LEU A 307 37.45 -13.34 5.46
CA LEU A 307 36.57 -13.20 6.60
C LEU A 307 35.92 -14.57 6.82
N GLU A 308 36.03 -15.11 8.04
CA GLU A 308 35.39 -16.38 8.42
C GLU A 308 33.87 -16.18 8.65
N HIS A 309 33.18 -15.60 7.67
CA HIS A 309 31.73 -15.36 7.66
C HIS A 309 31.23 -15.25 6.21
N PRO A 310 30.07 -15.86 5.86
CA PRO A 310 29.44 -15.65 4.56
C PRO A 310 29.27 -14.16 4.26
N SER A 311 29.79 -13.72 3.12
CA SER A 311 29.83 -12.30 2.77
C SER A 311 29.76 -12.08 1.27
N VAL A 312 29.34 -10.87 0.88
CA VAL A 312 29.29 -10.39 -0.50
C VAL A 312 30.30 -9.27 -0.67
N THR A 313 31.11 -9.31 -1.71
CA THR A 313 32.06 -8.25 -2.02
C THR A 313 31.48 -7.25 -3.00
N VAL A 314 31.63 -5.96 -2.71
CA VAL A 314 31.15 -4.88 -3.59
C VAL A 314 32.15 -3.73 -3.66
N SER A 315 32.08 -2.98 -4.75
CA SER A 315 32.63 -1.63 -4.84
C SER A 315 31.48 -0.67 -5.12
N ALA A 316 31.03 0.05 -4.07
CA ALA A 316 29.97 1.04 -4.20
C ALA A 316 30.31 2.19 -5.17
N THR A 317 31.60 2.44 -5.42
CA THR A 317 32.10 3.50 -6.31
C THR A 317 32.11 3.07 -7.77
N THR A 318 32.50 1.83 -8.06
CA THR A 318 32.63 1.31 -9.44
C THR A 318 31.39 0.54 -9.90
N GLY A 319 30.56 0.06 -8.97
CA GLY A 319 29.40 -0.77 -9.25
C GLY A 319 29.69 -2.28 -9.26
N GLU A 320 30.95 -2.70 -9.06
CA GLU A 320 31.31 -4.11 -8.99
C GLU A 320 30.55 -4.83 -7.86
N GLY A 321 29.94 -5.98 -8.17
CA GLY A 321 29.23 -6.84 -7.21
C GLY A 321 27.87 -6.34 -6.76
N ILE A 322 27.40 -5.18 -7.22
CA ILE A 322 26.10 -4.61 -6.82
C ILE A 322 24.93 -5.48 -7.30
N ASP A 323 25.05 -6.09 -8.48
CA ASP A 323 24.06 -7.03 -9.03
C ASP A 323 23.95 -8.31 -8.21
N ASP A 324 25.09 -8.86 -7.78
CA ASP A 324 25.16 -10.04 -6.92
C ASP A 324 24.59 -9.74 -5.53
N LEU A 325 24.94 -8.59 -4.95
CA LEU A 325 24.36 -8.12 -3.70
C LEU A 325 22.83 -7.99 -3.81
N ALA A 326 22.32 -7.33 -4.85
CA ALA A 326 20.88 -7.18 -5.05
C ALA A 326 20.18 -8.54 -5.17
N ARG A 327 20.76 -9.50 -5.90
CA ARG A 327 20.22 -10.86 -6.03
C ARG A 327 20.17 -11.59 -4.69
N GLN A 328 21.25 -11.52 -3.90
CA GLN A 328 21.32 -12.15 -2.59
C GLN A 328 20.36 -11.50 -1.58
N MET A 329 20.19 -10.17 -1.65
CA MET A 329 19.18 -9.46 -0.85
C MET A 329 17.78 -10.01 -1.17
N MET A 330 17.42 -10.09 -2.44
CA MET A 330 16.09 -10.55 -2.85
C MET A 330 15.85 -12.02 -2.51
N GLN A 331 16.85 -12.89 -2.66
CA GLN A 331 16.74 -14.30 -2.27
C GLN A 331 16.49 -14.47 -0.77
N ARG A 332 17.02 -13.59 0.08
CA ARG A 332 16.79 -13.62 1.53
C ARG A 332 15.46 -13.01 1.93
N LEU A 333 15.06 -11.90 1.28
CA LEU A 333 13.79 -11.23 1.56
C LEU A 333 12.60 -12.06 1.07
N ILE A 334 12.71 -12.62 -0.14
CA ILE A 334 11.63 -13.33 -0.84
C ILE A 334 12.19 -14.67 -1.34
N PRO A 335 12.37 -15.65 -0.43
CA PRO A 335 12.92 -16.96 -0.80
C PRO A 335 11.96 -17.79 -1.67
N GLU A 336 10.66 -17.53 -1.56
CA GLU A 336 9.60 -18.16 -2.33
C GLU A 336 8.66 -17.06 -2.85
N VAL A 337 8.27 -17.17 -4.12
CA VAL A 337 7.29 -16.28 -4.75
C VAL A 337 6.01 -17.09 -4.97
N PRO A 338 4.83 -16.57 -4.57
CA PRO A 338 3.59 -17.29 -4.77
C PRO A 338 3.31 -17.50 -6.25
N SER A 339 2.78 -18.67 -6.60
CA SER A 339 2.31 -18.97 -7.96
C SER A 339 1.07 -18.15 -8.30
N GLU A 340 0.78 -18.02 -9.59
CA GLU A 340 -0.49 -17.45 -10.07
C GLU A 340 -1.68 -18.22 -9.47
N GLY A 341 -2.72 -17.50 -9.04
CA GLY A 341 -3.89 -18.10 -8.39
C GLY A 341 -3.69 -18.46 -6.92
N THR A 342 -2.56 -18.14 -6.30
CA THR A 342 -2.40 -18.25 -4.84
C THR A 342 -3.15 -17.11 -4.14
N ALA A 343 -4.03 -17.46 -3.21
CA ALA A 343 -4.74 -16.49 -2.37
C ALA A 343 -3.80 -15.92 -1.29
N ILE A 344 -3.76 -14.60 -1.19
CA ILE A 344 -2.80 -13.90 -0.33
C ILE A 344 -3.54 -12.84 0.49
N PRO A 345 -3.56 -12.93 1.83
CA PRO A 345 -4.05 -11.85 2.68
C PRO A 345 -3.20 -10.59 2.52
N VAL A 346 -3.82 -9.45 2.25
CA VAL A 346 -3.15 -8.18 1.90
C VAL A 346 -3.15 -7.16 3.02
N ALA A 347 -3.86 -7.43 4.12
CA ALA A 347 -4.00 -6.51 5.25
C ALA A 347 -3.77 -7.21 6.61
N ALA A 348 -3.22 -6.47 7.57
CA ALA A 348 -2.92 -6.99 8.91
C ALA A 348 -4.18 -7.49 9.64
N ARG A 349 -5.32 -6.84 9.40
CA ARG A 349 -6.62 -7.27 9.95
C ARG A 349 -7.01 -8.65 9.43
N GLN A 350 -6.90 -8.89 8.12
CA GLN A 350 -7.22 -10.19 7.50
C GLN A 350 -6.36 -11.29 8.12
N ILE A 351 -5.05 -11.06 8.26
CA ILE A 351 -4.12 -12.01 8.89
C ILE A 351 -4.53 -12.28 10.33
N SER A 352 -4.84 -11.24 11.11
CA SER A 352 -5.29 -11.38 12.50
C SER A 352 -6.57 -12.22 12.61
N ARG A 353 -7.57 -11.98 11.74
CA ARG A 353 -8.80 -12.80 11.71
C ARG A 353 -8.55 -14.24 11.29
N LEU A 354 -7.65 -14.48 10.34
CA LEU A 354 -7.25 -15.83 9.95
C LEU A 354 -6.47 -16.55 11.07
N GLN A 355 -5.67 -15.84 11.87
CA GLN A 355 -5.01 -16.39 13.06
C GLN A 355 -6.03 -16.74 14.16
N GLU A 356 -7.01 -15.87 14.39
CA GLU A 356 -8.15 -16.16 15.29
C GLU A 356 -8.90 -17.41 14.84
N ALA A 357 -9.18 -17.53 13.53
CA ALA A 357 -9.83 -18.70 12.96
C ALA A 357 -8.98 -19.97 13.13
N ALA A 358 -7.68 -19.93 12.81
CA ALA A 358 -6.77 -21.07 12.98
C ALA A 358 -6.71 -21.53 14.45
N ARG A 359 -6.67 -20.58 15.39
CA ARG A 359 -6.70 -20.89 16.82
C ARG A 359 -8.02 -21.55 17.23
N ALA A 360 -9.16 -20.96 16.89
CA ALA A 360 -10.47 -21.51 17.21
C ALA A 360 -10.65 -22.92 16.63
N PHE A 361 -10.18 -23.13 15.41
CA PHE A 361 -10.20 -24.44 14.76
C PHE A 361 -9.36 -25.46 15.52
N SER A 362 -8.14 -25.09 15.96
CA SER A 362 -7.28 -25.97 16.77
C SER A 362 -7.87 -26.33 18.14
N GLU A 363 -8.72 -25.46 18.68
CA GLU A 363 -9.43 -25.66 19.95
C GLU A 363 -10.75 -26.46 19.78
N ASN A 364 -11.08 -26.89 18.54
CA ASN A 364 -12.36 -27.50 18.15
C ASN A 364 -13.58 -26.61 18.42
N ASP A 365 -13.39 -25.28 18.46
CA ASP A 365 -14.47 -24.32 18.62
C ASP A 365 -14.99 -23.87 17.24
N ARG A 366 -15.98 -24.61 16.73
CA ARG A 366 -16.55 -24.36 15.40
C ARG A 366 -17.27 -23.01 15.31
N GLU A 367 -17.95 -22.59 16.37
CA GLU A 367 -18.67 -21.32 16.38
C GLU A 367 -17.69 -20.14 16.33
N ALA A 368 -16.64 -20.16 17.16
CA ALA A 368 -15.61 -19.13 17.13
C ALA A 368 -14.86 -19.10 15.79
N PHE A 369 -14.61 -20.26 15.17
CA PHE A 369 -14.02 -20.35 13.84
C PHE A 369 -14.88 -19.64 12.79
N GLU A 370 -16.18 -19.97 12.71
CA GLU A 370 -17.09 -19.37 11.74
C GLU A 370 -17.22 -17.86 11.95
N VAL A 371 -17.30 -17.41 13.20
CA VAL A 371 -17.31 -15.97 13.54
C VAL A 371 -16.03 -15.27 13.08
N ALA A 372 -14.86 -15.87 13.25
CA ALA A 372 -13.59 -15.29 12.81
C ALA A 372 -13.51 -15.18 11.28
N ILE A 373 -13.96 -16.20 10.54
CA ILE A 373 -14.01 -16.18 9.07
C ILE A 373 -15.01 -15.13 8.57
N LEU A 374 -16.22 -15.07 9.13
CA LEU A 374 -17.21 -14.06 8.78
C LEU A 374 -16.68 -12.64 9.06
N ARG A 375 -15.99 -12.44 10.19
CA ARG A 375 -15.32 -11.16 10.51
C ARG A 375 -14.19 -10.83 9.55
N CYS A 376 -13.51 -11.83 8.99
CA CYS A 376 -12.50 -11.62 7.96
C CYS A 376 -13.15 -11.02 6.69
N LEU A 377 -14.28 -11.58 6.27
CA LEU A 377 -15.05 -11.12 5.11
C LEU A 377 -15.69 -9.74 5.34
N GLU A 378 -16.36 -9.57 6.48
CA GLU A 378 -17.20 -8.42 6.78
C GLU A 378 -17.08 -8.08 8.28
N GLU A 379 -16.70 -6.85 8.64
CA GLU A 379 -16.89 -6.44 10.03
C GLU A 379 -18.38 -6.19 10.31
N PRO A 380 -18.94 -6.70 11.42
CA PRO A 380 -20.27 -6.28 11.84
C PRO A 380 -20.23 -4.76 12.06
N GLN A 381 -21.13 -4.03 11.41
CA GLN A 381 -21.26 -2.59 11.67
C GLN A 381 -21.52 -2.40 13.16
N ALA A 382 -20.74 -1.53 13.80
CA ALA A 382 -21.03 -1.11 15.16
C ALA A 382 -22.39 -0.40 15.15
N ASP A 383 -23.38 -1.01 15.80
CA ASP A 383 -24.73 -0.44 16.02
C ASP A 383 -24.69 0.93 16.72
#